data_AF-A0A497GQP6-F1
#
_entry.id   AF-A0A497GQP6-F1
#
_cell.length_a   1.000
_cell.length_b   1.000
_cell.length_c   1.000
_cell.angle_alpha   90.00
_cell.angle_beta   90.00
_cell.angle_gamma   90.00
#
_symmetry.space_group_name_H-M   'P 1'
#
loop_
_entity.id
_entity.type
_entity.pdbx_description
1 polymer ?
#
loop_
_entity_poly.entity_id
_entity_poly.type
_entity_poly.pdbx_seq_one_letter_code
_entity_poly.pdbx_strand_id
1 'polypeptide(L)'
;MINNDDRIELSVTGRPQISNQDLHYRIVIRTGQEGMTSLKSIRDFRDRPLSPEAREKYAKLNRLQIAMRSRIERKRRYVVKLIRVVASQLGLNANVRDRAIALYLQASSKLNVTDRRHLVMLAAACTLIALRELRHEAPVTLQELMACFKELGLRARVMSIIELAHKVRSVLGERVLPRHSIDYLSRLVNDICHDDEFIERIRKANINLSLYAQELLIRSLKLVNEVKGRIGGRRPYVVAAAAIYAADKLIATKRSQKPLLTQRLLSRIAGVSECAIREAYAMLFRDIIRDHPLK
;
A
#
# COMPACT_ATOMS: atom_id res chain seq x y z
N MET A 1 -58.81 0.66 -15.28
CA MET A 1 -58.41 1.99 -15.80
C MET A 1 -57.02 2.30 -15.27
N ILE A 2 -56.01 2.25 -16.16
CA ILE A 2 -54.76 3.06 -16.25
C ILE A 2 -53.95 3.21 -14.93
N ASN A 3 -52.87 2.45 -14.72
CA ASN A 3 -51.45 2.59 -15.17
C ASN A 3 -50.54 3.47 -14.28
N ASN A 4 -49.41 2.85 -13.92
CA ASN A 4 -48.01 3.31 -14.01
C ASN A 4 -47.15 3.53 -12.75
N ASP A 5 -46.08 2.73 -12.75
CA ASP A 5 -44.67 3.01 -12.40
C ASP A 5 -44.18 2.84 -10.95
N ASP A 6 -43.64 1.63 -10.72
CA ASP A 6 -42.22 1.38 -10.39
C ASP A 6 -41.45 2.46 -9.62
N ARG A 7 -41.04 2.11 -8.38
CA ARG A 7 -39.63 1.83 -8.06
C ARG A 7 -39.45 1.42 -6.60
N ILE A 8 -39.07 0.16 -6.43
CA ILE A 8 -38.49 -0.40 -5.21
C ILE A 8 -36.99 -0.08 -5.25
N GLU A 9 -36.49 0.71 -4.28
CA GLU A 9 -35.06 0.74 -3.99
C GLU A 9 -34.78 0.12 -2.61
N LEU A 10 -34.26 -1.10 -2.67
CA LEU A 10 -33.68 -1.85 -1.56
C LEU A 10 -32.31 -1.26 -1.21
N SER A 11 -32.18 -0.59 -0.07
CA SER A 11 -30.87 -0.24 0.50
C SER A 11 -30.38 -1.39 1.39
N VAL A 12 -29.66 -2.34 0.81
CA VAL A 12 -28.81 -3.28 1.57
C VAL A 12 -27.36 -2.92 1.29
N THR A 13 -26.64 -2.47 2.32
CA THR A 13 -25.26 -2.91 2.58
C THR A 13 -24.81 -2.40 3.94
N GLY A 14 -24.81 -3.31 4.92
CA GLY A 14 -24.10 -3.11 6.17
C GLY A 14 -22.61 -2.89 5.90
N ARG A 15 -22.06 -1.84 6.50
CA ARG A 15 -20.62 -1.64 6.68
C ARG A 15 -20.33 -1.42 8.15
N PRO A 16 -19.18 -1.92 8.64
CA PRO A 16 -18.91 -2.14 10.05
C PRO A 16 -18.89 -0.82 10.84
N GLN A 17 -19.46 -0.86 12.04
CA GLN A 17 -19.34 0.21 13.01
C GLN A 17 -17.86 0.37 13.39
N ILE A 18 -17.25 1.47 12.95
CA ILE A 18 -15.92 1.87 13.41
C ILE A 18 -16.12 2.68 14.69
N SER A 19 -15.54 2.15 15.77
CA SER A 19 -15.44 2.75 17.11
C SER A 19 -15.09 4.24 17.05
N ASN A 20 -15.81 5.04 17.86
CA ASN A 20 -15.73 6.50 17.98
C ASN A 20 -14.43 7.05 18.60
N GLN A 21 -13.30 6.34 18.54
CA GLN A 21 -12.06 6.73 19.23
C GLN A 21 -11.02 7.46 18.37
N ASP A 22 -11.22 7.60 17.05
CA ASP A 22 -10.23 8.23 16.14
C ASP A 22 -10.58 9.66 15.72
N LEU A 23 -10.96 10.51 16.68
CA LEU A 23 -11.24 11.93 16.45
C LEU A 23 -10.05 12.83 16.79
N HIS A 24 -8.90 12.56 16.19
CA HIS A 24 -7.83 13.56 16.13
C HIS A 24 -7.31 13.73 14.69
N TYR A 25 -7.58 14.92 14.15
CA TYR A 25 -6.97 15.57 12.97
C TYR A 25 -7.15 14.95 11.56
N ARG A 26 -8.38 14.64 11.11
CA ARG A 26 -8.65 14.61 9.65
C ARG A 26 -8.88 16.03 9.12
N ILE A 27 -7.87 16.62 8.48
CA ILE A 27 -8.07 17.69 7.49
C ILE A 27 -8.64 17.00 6.26
N VAL A 28 -9.98 17.03 6.13
CA VAL A 28 -10.67 16.63 4.91
C VAL A 28 -10.65 17.83 3.98
N ILE A 29 -9.90 17.74 2.89
CA ILE A 29 -10.03 18.67 1.76
C ILE A 29 -11.05 18.04 0.83
N ARG A 30 -12.23 18.65 0.70
CA ARG A 30 -13.17 18.39 -0.39
C ARG A 30 -13.29 19.65 -1.24
N THR A 31 -13.08 19.47 -2.53
CA THR A 31 -13.36 20.40 -3.63
C THR A 31 -14.83 20.30 -4.05
N GLY A 32 -15.44 21.43 -4.41
CA GLY A 32 -16.75 21.46 -5.06
C GLY A 32 -17.77 22.32 -4.32
N GLN A 33 -17.80 23.59 -4.73
CA GLN A 33 -18.87 24.61 -4.72
C GLN A 33 -19.97 24.58 -3.64
N GLU A 34 -20.19 25.78 -3.10
CA GLU A 34 -21.32 26.24 -2.27
C GLU A 34 -21.23 25.95 -0.76
N GLY A 35 -21.24 27.04 0.00
CA GLY A 35 -21.25 27.04 1.47
C GLY A 35 -19.91 27.42 2.08
N MET A 36 -19.82 28.68 2.54
CA MET A 36 -18.76 29.14 3.43
C MET A 36 -18.64 28.16 4.61
N THR A 37 -17.62 27.32 4.61
CA THR A 37 -17.39 26.35 5.68
C THR A 37 -17.04 27.12 6.94
N SER A 38 -18.03 27.30 7.81
CA SER A 38 -17.85 27.81 9.16
C SER A 38 -16.68 27.06 9.80
N LEU A 39 -15.66 27.81 10.22
CA LEU A 39 -14.54 27.32 11.03
C LEU A 39 -15.12 26.36 12.07
N LYS A 40 -14.87 25.04 11.92
CA LYS A 40 -15.29 24.02 12.89
C LYS A 40 -15.01 24.57 14.28
N SER A 41 -16.08 24.86 15.03
CA SER A 41 -16.01 25.58 16.29
C SER A 41 -14.98 24.89 17.18
N ILE A 42 -13.97 25.62 17.64
CA ILE A 42 -13.07 25.11 18.65
C ILE A 42 -13.95 24.75 19.85
N ARG A 43 -13.87 23.50 20.29
CA ARG A 43 -14.68 22.96 21.40
C ARG A 43 -13.79 22.77 22.62
N ASP A 44 -14.39 22.90 23.79
CA ASP A 44 -13.74 22.64 25.06
C ASP A 44 -13.59 21.13 25.30
N PHE A 45 -12.83 20.76 26.32
CA PHE A 45 -12.71 19.36 26.79
C PHE A 45 -14.07 18.68 27.06
N ARG A 46 -15.12 19.46 27.33
CA ARG A 46 -16.51 18.99 27.52
C ARG A 46 -17.38 19.08 26.25
N ASP A 47 -16.76 19.18 25.09
CA ASP A 47 -17.40 19.24 23.77
C ASP A 47 -18.36 20.44 23.53
N ARG A 48 -18.30 21.45 24.41
CA ARG A 48 -19.09 22.68 24.29
C ARG A 48 -18.40 23.66 23.33
N PRO A 49 -19.15 24.39 22.48
CA PRO A 49 -18.56 25.43 21.65
C PRO A 49 -17.99 26.54 22.53
N LEU A 50 -16.73 26.94 22.30
CA LEU A 50 -16.11 28.02 23.07
C LEU A 50 -16.91 29.33 22.92
N SER A 51 -16.97 30.13 23.99
CA SER A 51 -17.47 31.51 23.96
C SER A 51 -16.70 32.35 22.92
N PRO A 52 -17.33 33.34 22.25
CA PRO A 52 -16.66 34.22 21.28
C PRO A 52 -15.34 34.83 21.78
N GLU A 53 -15.32 35.34 23.02
CA GLU A 53 -14.11 35.91 23.65
C GLU A 53 -13.01 34.85 23.86
N ALA A 54 -13.40 33.65 24.29
CA ALA A 54 -12.48 32.54 24.49
C ALA A 54 -11.88 32.05 23.15
N ARG A 55 -12.65 32.09 22.07
CA ARG A 55 -12.16 31.77 20.72
C ARG A 55 -11.13 32.78 20.25
N GLU A 56 -11.36 34.07 20.46
CA GLU A 56 -10.42 35.12 20.08
C GLU A 56 -9.13 35.03 20.88
N LYS A 57 -9.25 34.81 22.20
CA LYS A 57 -8.11 34.55 23.09
C LYS A 57 -7.32 33.32 22.62
N TYR A 58 -7.99 32.21 22.33
CA TYR A 58 -7.34 31.00 21.81
C TYR A 58 -6.68 31.24 20.45
N ALA A 59 -7.34 31.95 19.53
CA ALA A 59 -6.77 32.28 18.24
C ALA A 59 -5.50 33.12 18.39
N LYS A 60 -5.50 34.11 19.29
CA LYS A 60 -4.32 34.92 19.63
C LYS A 60 -3.21 34.07 20.24
N LEU A 61 -3.53 33.21 21.19
CA LEU A 61 -2.57 32.28 21.81
C LEU A 61 -1.98 31.30 20.79
N ASN A 62 -2.79 30.74 19.90
CA ASN A 62 -2.32 29.84 18.86
C ASN A 62 -1.41 30.58 17.86
N ARG A 63 -1.73 31.84 17.49
CA ARG A 63 -0.85 32.68 16.67
C ARG A 63 0.51 32.91 17.34
N LEU A 64 0.51 33.27 18.63
CA LEU A 64 1.73 33.45 19.42
C LEU A 64 2.52 32.15 19.53
N GLN A 65 1.85 31.04 19.83
CA GLN A 65 2.47 29.72 19.87
C GLN A 65 3.07 29.37 18.51
N ILE A 66 2.39 29.66 17.39
CA ILE A 66 2.92 29.45 16.04
C ILE A 66 4.18 30.29 15.79
N ALA A 67 4.17 31.56 16.23
CA ALA A 67 5.29 32.47 16.13
C ALA A 67 6.48 32.04 16.98
N MET A 68 6.26 31.58 18.22
CA MET A 68 7.29 31.16 19.18
C MET A 68 7.93 29.80 18.87
N ARG A 69 7.45 29.06 17.87
CA ARG A 69 7.99 27.74 17.52
C ARG A 69 9.47 27.79 17.16
N SER A 70 10.23 26.86 17.73
CA SER A 70 11.62 26.63 17.34
C SER A 70 11.70 26.29 15.84
N ARG A 71 12.81 26.70 15.20
CA ARG A 71 13.15 26.35 13.82
C ARG A 71 13.12 24.83 13.59
N ILE A 72 13.49 24.05 14.61
CA ILE A 72 13.49 22.58 14.58
C ILE A 72 12.05 22.05 14.47
N GLU A 73 11.13 22.57 15.28
CA GLU A 73 9.74 22.15 15.27
C GLU A 73 9.00 22.52 13.98
N ARG A 74 9.35 23.66 13.36
CA ARG A 74 8.81 24.05 12.05
C ARG A 74 9.21 23.04 10.97
N LYS A 75 10.50 22.65 10.94
CA LYS A 75 11.00 21.61 10.02
C LYS A 75 10.31 20.26 10.28
N ARG A 76 10.17 19.86 11.54
CA ARG A 76 9.49 18.60 11.91
C ARG A 76 8.05 18.55 11.43
N ARG A 77 7.29 19.63 11.61
CA ARG A 77 5.90 19.76 11.11
C ARG A 77 5.80 19.72 9.60
N TYR A 78 6.72 20.39 8.90
CA TYR A 78 6.79 20.35 7.44
C TYR A 78 6.91 18.90 6.94
N VAL A 79 7.80 18.11 7.56
CA VAL A 79 8.02 16.71 7.17
C VAL A 79 6.82 15.83 7.50
N VAL A 80 6.19 16.01 8.66
CA VAL A 80 4.95 15.30 8.99
C VAL A 80 3.84 15.63 7.97
N LYS A 81 3.71 16.89 7.57
CA LYS A 81 2.77 17.29 6.51
C LYS A 81 3.12 16.60 5.18
N LEU A 82 4.40 16.51 4.85
CA LEU A 82 4.87 15.83 3.64
C LEU A 82 4.49 14.34 3.64
N ILE A 83 4.71 13.63 4.74
CA ILE A 83 4.31 12.22 4.89
C ILE A 83 2.80 12.06 4.70
N ARG A 84 1.99 12.98 5.23
CA ARG A 84 0.53 12.95 5.05
C ARG A 84 0.11 13.17 3.60
N VAL A 85 0.77 14.08 2.88
CA VAL A 85 0.53 14.32 1.45
C VAL A 85 0.87 13.07 0.64
N VAL A 86 2.06 12.51 0.85
CA VAL A 86 2.50 11.27 0.17
C VAL A 86 1.54 10.11 0.47
N ALA A 87 1.15 9.96 1.73
CA ALA A 87 0.18 8.93 2.13
C ALA A 87 -1.16 9.11 1.43
N SER A 88 -1.63 10.35 1.26
CA SER A 88 -2.87 10.64 0.54
C SER A 88 -2.75 10.37 -0.96
N GLN A 89 -1.62 10.71 -1.59
CA GLN A 89 -1.38 10.45 -3.02
C GLN A 89 -1.30 8.95 -3.33
N LEU A 90 -0.69 8.18 -2.43
CA LEU A 90 -0.56 6.73 -2.56
C LEU A 90 -1.78 5.95 -2.05
N GLY A 91 -2.82 6.64 -1.54
CA GLY A 91 -4.01 5.99 -0.99
C GLY A 91 -3.73 5.10 0.24
N LEU A 92 -2.74 5.45 1.06
CA LEU A 92 -2.34 4.65 2.22
C LEU A 92 -3.37 4.71 3.35
N ASN A 93 -3.55 3.58 4.03
CA ASN A 93 -4.36 3.50 5.25
C ASN A 93 -3.80 4.42 6.37
N ALA A 94 -4.67 4.84 7.30
CA ALA A 94 -4.32 5.66 8.45
C ALA A 94 -3.21 5.00 9.30
N ASN A 95 -3.30 3.69 9.54
CA ASN A 95 -2.30 2.92 10.29
C ASN A 95 -0.90 3.06 9.69
N VAL A 96 -0.77 2.92 8.36
CA VAL A 96 0.52 3.03 7.65
C VAL A 96 1.09 4.43 7.77
N ARG A 97 0.25 5.44 7.59
CA ARG A 97 0.64 6.84 7.71
C ARG A 97 1.10 7.17 9.13
N ASP A 98 0.34 6.75 10.13
CA ASP A 98 0.58 7.10 11.53
C ASP A 98 1.81 6.35 12.05
N ARG A 99 2.04 5.12 11.59
CA ARG A 99 3.29 4.38 11.80
C ARG A 99 4.49 5.06 11.15
N ALA A 100 4.37 5.52 9.89
CA ALA A 100 5.44 6.25 9.21
C ALA A 100 5.82 7.55 9.94
N ILE A 101 4.82 8.27 10.46
CA ILE A 101 5.01 9.45 11.30
C ILE A 101 5.74 9.05 12.58
N ALA A 102 5.26 8.05 13.33
CA ALA A 102 5.88 7.61 14.58
C ALA A 102 7.36 7.25 14.40
N LEU A 103 7.69 6.46 13.37
CA LEU A 103 9.07 6.09 13.02
C LEU A 103 9.93 7.32 12.70
N TYR A 104 9.39 8.28 11.95
CA TYR A 104 10.10 9.53 11.66
C TYR A 104 10.38 10.34 12.93
N LEU A 105 9.39 10.46 13.83
CA LEU A 105 9.55 11.20 15.08
C LEU A 105 10.66 10.57 15.95
N GLN A 106 10.67 9.24 16.09
CA GLN A 106 11.69 8.52 16.84
C GLN A 106 13.08 8.56 16.18
N ALA A 107 13.15 8.45 14.86
CA ALA A 107 14.41 8.48 14.13
C ALA A 107 15.03 9.89 14.13
N SER A 108 14.20 10.94 14.03
CA SER A 108 14.66 12.33 14.00
C SER A 108 15.34 12.76 15.30
N SER A 109 14.87 12.28 16.45
CA SER A 109 15.50 12.56 17.75
C SER A 109 16.81 11.80 17.95
N LYS A 110 16.97 10.61 17.37
CA LYS A 110 18.18 9.79 17.52
C LYS A 110 19.28 10.14 16.53
N LEU A 111 18.94 10.53 15.29
CA LEU A 111 19.92 10.77 14.21
C LEU A 111 20.42 12.23 14.13
N ASN A 112 19.89 13.16 14.93
CA ASN A 112 20.26 14.58 14.96
C ASN A 112 20.33 15.26 13.59
N VAL A 113 19.45 14.84 12.66
CA VAL A 113 19.45 15.34 11.29
C VAL A 113 18.87 16.75 11.24
N THR A 114 19.70 17.71 10.85
CA THR A 114 19.29 19.14 10.80
C THR A 114 18.99 19.62 9.39
N ASP A 115 19.59 18.99 8.37
CA ASP A 115 19.44 19.41 6.97
C ASP A 115 18.07 19.03 6.38
N ARG A 116 17.47 19.96 5.62
CA ARG A 116 16.13 19.80 5.04
C ARG A 116 16.08 18.64 4.06
N ARG A 117 17.11 18.45 3.23
CA ARG A 117 17.14 17.35 2.25
C ARG A 117 17.19 16.00 2.96
N HIS A 118 18.05 15.88 3.97
CA HIS A 118 18.18 14.66 4.76
C HIS A 118 16.90 14.35 5.55
N LEU A 119 16.17 15.36 6.03
CA LEU A 119 14.88 15.16 6.68
C LEU A 119 13.80 14.60 5.72
N VAL A 120 13.80 15.05 4.46
CA VAL A 120 12.89 14.50 3.44
C VAL A 120 13.28 13.07 3.06
N MET A 121 14.58 12.78 2.92
CA MET A 121 15.04 11.40 2.72
C MET A 121 14.69 10.49 3.89
N LEU A 122 14.81 11.00 5.12
CA LEU A 122 14.42 10.27 6.33
C LEU A 122 12.93 9.95 6.32
N ALA A 123 12.08 10.89 5.88
CA ALA A 123 10.65 10.66 5.72
C ALA A 123 10.35 9.56 4.70
N ALA A 124 11.04 9.55 3.55
CA ALA A 124 10.92 8.51 2.55
C ALA A 124 11.35 7.13 3.10
N ALA A 125 12.45 7.09 3.85
CA ALA A 125 12.95 5.88 4.50
C ALA A 125 11.97 5.34 5.56
N CYS A 126 11.41 6.21 6.42
CA CYS A 126 10.42 5.82 7.43
C CYS A 126 9.11 5.35 6.80
N THR A 127 8.66 6.01 5.72
CA THR A 127 7.47 5.58 4.97
C THR A 127 7.69 4.20 4.33
N LEU A 128 8.87 3.97 3.76
CA LEU A 128 9.25 2.67 3.21
C LEU A 128 9.27 1.57 4.28
N ILE A 129 9.72 1.88 5.50
CA ILE A 129 9.71 0.93 6.62
C ILE A 129 8.27 0.58 7.00
N ALA A 130 7.40 1.57 7.20
CA ALA A 130 5.99 1.36 7.54
C ALA A 130 5.26 0.53 6.48
N LEU A 131 5.51 0.79 5.19
CA LEU A 131 4.97 0.02 4.06
C LEU A 131 5.45 -1.44 4.04
N ARG A 132 6.64 -1.73 4.57
CA ARG A 132 7.16 -3.10 4.64
C ARG A 132 6.62 -3.86 5.86
N GLU A 133 6.23 -3.15 6.91
CA GLU A 133 5.66 -3.70 8.13
C GLU A 133 4.18 -4.08 7.95
N LEU A 134 3.36 -3.17 7.41
CA LEU A 134 1.90 -3.31 7.29
C LEU A 134 1.46 -3.95 5.97
N ARG A 135 2.12 -5.07 5.63
CA ARG A 135 2.13 -5.80 4.35
C ARG A 135 0.83 -5.86 3.53
N HIS A 136 -0.32 -6.04 4.19
CA HIS A 136 -1.62 -6.20 3.52
C HIS A 136 -2.38 -4.88 3.29
N GLU A 137 -2.06 -3.83 4.04
CA GLU A 137 -2.84 -2.59 4.04
C GLU A 137 -2.41 -1.61 2.92
N ALA A 138 -1.23 -1.83 2.33
CA ALA A 138 -0.71 -0.99 1.27
C ALA A 138 0.33 -1.74 0.43
N PRO A 139 -0.09 -2.39 -0.67
CA PRO A 139 0.84 -3.16 -1.49
C PRO A 139 1.74 -2.26 -2.35
N VAL A 140 1.93 -0.98 -2.02
CA VAL A 140 2.72 0.02 -2.78
C VAL A 140 4.16 -0.46 -3.01
N THR A 141 4.65 -0.22 -4.23
CA THR A 141 6.02 -0.55 -4.65
C THR A 141 7.00 0.55 -4.25
N LEU A 142 8.29 0.20 -4.16
CA LEU A 142 9.33 1.19 -3.92
C LEU A 142 9.38 2.25 -5.04
N GLN A 143 9.07 1.86 -6.28
CA GLN A 143 9.10 2.75 -7.43
C GLN A 143 7.98 3.81 -7.35
N GLU A 144 6.77 3.39 -7.01
CA GLU A 144 5.61 4.29 -6.76
C GLU A 144 5.94 5.31 -5.67
N LEU A 145 6.50 4.84 -4.54
CA LEU A 145 6.93 5.73 -3.44
C LEU A 145 7.97 6.75 -3.91
N MET A 146 8.98 6.30 -4.64
CA MET A 146 10.05 7.16 -5.15
C MET A 146 9.52 8.20 -6.15
N ALA A 147 8.55 7.83 -6.99
CA ALA A 147 7.91 8.74 -7.93
C ALA A 147 7.21 9.89 -7.17
N CYS A 148 6.39 9.58 -6.17
CA CYS A 148 5.71 10.60 -5.36
C CYS A 148 6.70 11.53 -4.65
N PHE A 149 7.77 10.99 -4.05
CA PHE A 149 8.78 11.84 -3.42
C PHE A 149 9.56 12.70 -4.43
N LYS A 150 9.77 12.21 -5.66
CA LYS A 150 10.43 12.96 -6.73
C LYS A 150 9.58 14.14 -7.20
N GLU A 151 8.27 13.96 -7.35
CA GLU A 151 7.31 15.04 -7.65
C GLU A 151 7.34 16.15 -6.58
N LEU A 152 7.54 15.77 -5.32
CA LEU A 152 7.66 16.68 -4.19
C LEU A 152 9.06 17.33 -4.05
N GLY A 153 9.92 17.13 -5.04
CA GLY A 153 11.23 17.78 -5.15
C GLY A 153 12.40 16.99 -4.55
N LEU A 154 12.23 15.72 -4.18
CA LEU A 154 13.34 14.89 -3.73
C LEU A 154 14.18 14.38 -4.90
N ARG A 155 15.42 14.87 -4.99
CA ARG A 155 16.44 14.36 -5.92
C ARG A 155 17.37 13.39 -5.18
N ALA A 156 16.86 12.22 -4.80
CA ALA A 156 17.63 11.17 -4.14
C ALA A 156 17.67 9.89 -4.96
N ARG A 157 18.80 9.19 -4.90
CA ARG A 157 18.92 7.84 -5.50
C ARG A 157 18.16 6.85 -4.62
N VAL A 158 17.58 5.84 -5.26
CA VAL A 158 16.83 4.76 -4.56
C VAL A 158 17.70 4.09 -3.50
N MET A 159 18.97 3.84 -3.82
CA MET A 159 19.92 3.19 -2.90
C MET A 159 20.16 4.00 -1.62
N SER A 160 20.26 5.32 -1.70
CA SER A 160 20.46 6.17 -0.53
C SER A 160 19.28 6.09 0.46
N ILE A 161 18.06 5.90 -0.05
CA ILE A 161 16.88 5.72 0.80
C ILE A 161 16.86 4.34 1.43
N ILE A 162 17.29 3.31 0.70
CA ILE A 162 17.42 1.94 1.22
C ILE A 162 18.48 1.92 2.34
N GLU A 163 19.67 2.47 2.11
CA GLU A 163 20.74 2.59 3.11
C GLU A 163 20.27 3.35 4.35
N LEU A 164 19.59 4.48 4.16
CA LEU A 164 19.04 5.25 5.27
C LEU A 164 17.96 4.47 6.02
N ALA A 165 17.12 3.71 5.32
CA ALA A 165 16.15 2.82 5.97
C ALA A 165 16.84 1.72 6.79
N HIS A 166 17.96 1.16 6.32
CA HIS A 166 18.77 0.22 7.11
C HIS A 166 19.38 0.89 8.34
N LYS A 167 19.90 2.10 8.21
CA LYS A 167 20.42 2.89 9.35
C LYS A 167 19.34 3.23 10.36
N VAL A 168 18.14 3.59 9.91
CA VAL A 168 16.98 3.85 10.79
C VAL A 168 16.60 2.57 11.54
N ARG A 169 16.60 1.42 10.85
CA ARG A 169 16.33 0.11 11.49
C ARG A 169 17.34 -0.21 12.58
N SER A 170 18.65 -0.06 12.30
CA SER A 170 19.69 -0.35 13.30
C SER A 170 19.60 0.56 14.52
N VAL A 171 19.28 1.84 14.33
CA VAL A 171 19.15 2.83 15.41
C VAL A 171 17.87 2.67 16.23
N LEU A 172 16.78 2.20 15.62
CA LEU A 172 15.52 1.96 16.32
C LEU A 172 15.48 0.60 17.03
N GLY A 173 16.36 -0.34 16.67
CA GLY A 173 16.36 -1.70 17.24
C GLY A 173 15.12 -2.52 16.86
N GLU A 174 14.36 -2.05 15.86
CA GLU A 174 13.10 -2.69 15.46
C GLU A 174 13.32 -3.81 14.45
N ARG A 175 12.70 -4.97 14.72
CA ARG A 175 12.69 -6.15 13.84
C ARG A 175 11.68 -5.98 12.71
N VAL A 176 11.99 -5.13 11.73
CA VAL A 176 11.14 -5.00 10.54
C VAL A 176 11.35 -6.22 9.63
N LEU A 177 10.37 -7.12 9.61
CA LEU A 177 10.44 -8.35 8.84
C LEU A 177 10.56 -8.07 7.32
N PRO A 178 11.40 -8.82 6.57
CA PRO A 178 11.49 -8.70 5.12
C PRO A 178 10.16 -9.12 4.46
N ARG A 179 9.79 -8.50 3.32
CA ARG A 179 8.60 -8.92 2.55
C ARG A 179 8.80 -10.35 2.03
N HIS A 180 7.77 -11.19 2.18
CA HIS A 180 7.75 -12.55 1.63
C HIS A 180 7.04 -12.57 0.29
N SER A 181 7.33 -13.60 -0.52
CA SER A 181 6.70 -13.76 -1.84
C SER A 181 5.17 -13.89 -1.75
N ILE A 182 4.66 -14.44 -0.64
CA ILE A 182 3.23 -14.60 -0.36
C ILE A 182 2.51 -13.24 -0.35
N ASP A 183 3.17 -12.20 0.14
CA ASP A 183 2.59 -10.86 0.34
C ASP A 183 2.17 -10.22 -1.00
N TYR A 184 2.75 -10.66 -2.12
CA TYR A 184 2.49 -10.11 -3.45
C TYR A 184 1.42 -10.86 -4.23
N LEU A 185 1.05 -12.08 -3.80
CA LEU A 185 0.15 -12.93 -4.56
C LEU A 185 -1.24 -12.31 -4.72
N SER A 186 -1.81 -11.76 -3.66
CA SER A 186 -3.15 -11.15 -3.71
C SER A 186 -3.20 -9.95 -4.66
N ARG A 187 -2.21 -9.05 -4.60
CA ARG A 187 -2.11 -7.90 -5.52
C ARG A 187 -1.95 -8.38 -6.96
N LEU A 188 -1.01 -9.30 -7.21
CA LEU A 188 -0.78 -9.78 -8.58
C LEU A 188 -2.01 -10.49 -9.17
N VAL A 189 -2.71 -11.31 -8.39
CA VAL A 189 -3.96 -11.94 -8.86
C VAL A 189 -5.02 -10.87 -9.13
N ASN A 190 -5.15 -9.86 -8.27
CA ASN A 190 -6.08 -8.76 -8.51
C ASN A 190 -5.74 -7.98 -9.79
N ASP A 191 -4.46 -7.65 -10.00
CA ASP A 191 -3.98 -6.95 -11.20
C ASP A 191 -4.24 -7.78 -12.46
N ILE A 192 -4.08 -9.11 -12.39
CA ILE A 192 -4.43 -10.04 -13.48
C ILE A 192 -5.94 -10.05 -13.75
N CYS A 193 -6.77 -10.05 -12.71
CA CYS A 193 -8.23 -10.06 -12.86
C CYS A 193 -8.82 -8.77 -13.45
N HIS A 194 -8.07 -7.67 -13.45
CA HIS A 194 -8.46 -6.39 -14.04
C HIS A 194 -7.82 -6.15 -15.43
N ASP A 195 -7.02 -7.08 -15.94
CA ASP A 195 -6.42 -6.97 -17.28
C ASP A 195 -7.41 -7.43 -18.36
N ASP A 196 -7.66 -6.56 -19.35
CA ASP A 196 -8.64 -6.80 -20.41
C ASP A 196 -8.32 -8.05 -21.25
N GLU A 197 -7.04 -8.29 -21.56
CA GLU A 197 -6.62 -9.46 -22.34
C GLU A 197 -6.85 -10.76 -21.57
N PHE A 198 -6.62 -10.73 -20.25
CA PHE A 198 -6.90 -11.88 -19.39
C PHE A 198 -8.40 -12.15 -19.25
N ILE A 199 -9.21 -11.12 -19.07
CA ILE A 199 -10.68 -11.24 -18.98
C ILE A 199 -11.24 -11.88 -20.27
N GLU A 200 -10.77 -11.43 -21.44
CA GLU A 200 -11.19 -11.99 -22.73
C GLU A 200 -10.80 -13.48 -22.88
N ARG A 201 -9.63 -13.88 -22.39
CA ARG A 201 -9.22 -15.30 -22.39
C ARG A 201 -10.10 -16.15 -21.48
N ILE A 202 -10.45 -15.65 -20.29
CA ILE A 202 -11.35 -16.33 -19.35
C ILE A 202 -12.76 -16.49 -19.92
N ARG A 203 -13.29 -15.44 -20.57
CA ARG A 203 -14.59 -15.48 -21.26
C ARG A 203 -14.62 -16.54 -22.36
N LYS A 204 -13.58 -16.57 -23.21
CA LYS A 204 -13.45 -17.58 -24.27
C LYS A 204 -13.35 -19.01 -23.73
N ALA A 205 -12.75 -19.18 -22.55
CA ALA A 205 -12.67 -20.48 -21.88
C ALA A 205 -13.95 -20.88 -21.14
N ASN A 206 -14.96 -20.00 -21.08
CA ASN A 206 -16.21 -20.17 -20.34
C ASN A 206 -15.99 -20.50 -18.84
N ILE A 207 -15.02 -19.82 -18.22
CA ILE A 207 -14.66 -20.02 -16.81
C ILE A 207 -15.17 -18.85 -15.98
N ASN A 208 -15.68 -19.14 -14.78
CA ASN A 208 -16.01 -18.10 -13.81
C ASN A 208 -14.72 -17.44 -13.27
N LEU A 209 -14.58 -16.13 -13.51
CA LEU A 209 -13.41 -15.35 -13.12
C LEU A 209 -13.12 -15.41 -11.60
N SER A 210 -14.15 -15.32 -10.76
CA SER A 210 -14.01 -15.33 -9.31
C SER A 210 -13.49 -16.67 -8.80
N LEU A 211 -14.06 -17.77 -9.28
CA LEU A 211 -13.62 -19.12 -8.92
C LEU A 211 -12.19 -19.38 -9.38
N TYR A 212 -11.85 -18.95 -10.59
CA TYR A 212 -10.49 -19.09 -11.11
C TYR A 212 -9.47 -18.26 -10.31
N ALA A 213 -9.79 -17.02 -9.95
CA ALA A 213 -8.92 -16.16 -9.14
C ALA A 213 -8.64 -16.77 -7.76
N GLN A 214 -9.67 -17.33 -7.11
CA GLN A 214 -9.53 -18.03 -5.83
C GLN A 214 -8.66 -19.28 -5.96
N GLU A 215 -8.91 -20.11 -6.98
CA GLU A 215 -8.13 -21.32 -7.23
C GLU A 215 -6.65 -20.99 -7.54
N LEU A 216 -6.40 -19.96 -8.35
CA LEU A 216 -5.08 -19.46 -8.68
C LEU A 216 -4.34 -19.03 -7.41
N LEU A 217 -4.97 -18.20 -6.57
CA LEU A 217 -4.38 -17.71 -5.33
C LEU A 217 -4.03 -18.86 -4.36
N ILE A 218 -4.94 -19.80 -4.15
CA ILE A 218 -4.72 -20.95 -3.25
C ILE A 218 -3.55 -21.80 -3.74
N ARG A 219 -3.51 -22.13 -5.03
CA ARG A 219 -2.44 -22.94 -5.61
C ARG A 219 -1.09 -22.22 -5.58
N SER A 220 -1.06 -20.93 -5.90
CA SER A 220 0.16 -20.13 -5.79
C SER A 220 0.68 -20.08 -4.35
N LEU A 221 -0.21 -19.97 -3.36
CA LEU A 221 0.18 -19.98 -1.95
C LEU A 221 0.80 -21.32 -1.53
N LYS A 222 0.23 -22.45 -1.98
CA LYS A 222 0.80 -23.79 -1.76
C LYS A 222 2.20 -23.91 -2.35
N LEU A 223 2.36 -23.55 -3.62
CA LEU A 223 3.64 -23.58 -4.32
C LEU A 223 4.71 -22.73 -3.62
N VAL A 224 4.38 -21.50 -3.23
CA VAL A 224 5.32 -20.63 -2.51
C VAL A 224 5.73 -21.24 -1.16
N ASN A 225 4.80 -21.89 -0.45
CA ASN A 225 5.09 -22.55 0.82
C ASN A 225 6.05 -23.73 0.65
N GLU A 226 5.88 -24.54 -0.40
CA GLU A 226 6.75 -25.68 -0.71
C GLU A 226 8.20 -25.25 -1.01
N VAL A 227 8.37 -24.10 -1.68
CA VAL A 227 9.70 -23.61 -2.07
C VAL A 227 10.36 -22.69 -1.04
N LYS A 228 9.75 -22.43 0.13
CA LYS A 228 10.24 -21.46 1.13
C LYS A 228 11.73 -21.59 1.45
N GLY A 229 12.26 -22.82 1.51
CA GLY A 229 13.68 -23.09 1.76
C GLY A 229 14.62 -22.96 0.54
N ARG A 230 14.08 -22.89 -0.69
CA ARG A 230 14.84 -22.90 -1.95
C ARG A 230 14.89 -21.53 -2.65
N ILE A 231 14.19 -20.52 -2.12
CA ILE A 231 14.07 -19.19 -2.76
C ILE A 231 15.43 -18.49 -2.93
N GLY A 232 16.38 -18.69 -2.01
CA GLY A 232 17.80 -18.33 -2.18
C GLY A 232 18.07 -16.90 -2.67
N GLY A 233 17.85 -15.88 -1.83
CA GLY A 233 18.18 -14.47 -2.11
C GLY A 233 17.41 -13.80 -3.26
N ARG A 234 16.57 -14.54 -3.99
CA ARG A 234 15.80 -14.03 -5.13
C ARG A 234 14.78 -12.99 -4.69
N ARG A 235 14.49 -12.06 -5.61
CA ARG A 235 13.50 -11.01 -5.39
C ARG A 235 12.12 -11.64 -5.11
N PRO A 236 11.52 -11.44 -3.92
CA PRO A 236 10.26 -12.08 -3.55
C PRO A 236 9.11 -11.84 -4.54
N TYR A 237 9.10 -10.68 -5.18
CA TYR A 237 8.12 -10.32 -6.20
C TYR A 237 8.21 -11.19 -7.47
N VAL A 238 9.43 -11.49 -7.94
CA VAL A 238 9.66 -12.36 -9.10
C VAL A 238 9.21 -13.79 -8.79
N VAL A 239 9.50 -14.25 -7.57
CA VAL A 239 9.08 -15.57 -7.09
C VAL A 239 7.56 -15.68 -7.04
N ALA A 240 6.86 -14.62 -6.59
CA ALA A 240 5.41 -14.56 -6.57
C ALA A 240 4.81 -14.65 -7.99
N ALA A 241 5.34 -13.88 -8.95
CA ALA A 241 4.93 -13.97 -10.34
C ALA A 241 5.18 -15.37 -10.93
N ALA A 242 6.35 -15.95 -10.69
CA ALA A 242 6.66 -17.31 -11.14
C ALA A 242 5.74 -18.38 -10.52
N ALA A 243 5.34 -18.22 -9.25
CA ALA A 243 4.39 -19.10 -8.59
C ALA A 243 2.97 -19.01 -9.17
N ILE A 244 2.55 -17.82 -9.61
CA ILE A 244 1.27 -17.62 -10.30
C ILE A 244 1.30 -18.32 -11.67
N TYR A 245 2.38 -18.14 -12.43
CA TYR A 245 2.55 -18.84 -13.71
C TYR A 245 2.56 -20.38 -13.54
N ALA A 246 3.23 -20.87 -12.50
CA ALA A 246 3.23 -22.28 -12.13
C ALA A 246 1.83 -22.79 -11.75
N ALA A 247 1.08 -22.01 -10.98
CA ALA A 247 -0.29 -22.34 -10.58
C ALA A 247 -1.25 -22.43 -11.77
N ASP A 248 -1.20 -21.47 -12.71
CA ASP A 248 -2.02 -21.52 -13.93
C ASP A 248 -1.72 -22.77 -14.75
N LYS A 249 -0.44 -23.14 -14.92
CA LYS A 249 -0.09 -24.40 -15.58
C LYS A 249 -0.69 -25.62 -14.91
N LEU A 250 -0.67 -25.69 -13.58
CA LEU A 250 -1.29 -26.79 -12.84
C LEU A 250 -2.81 -26.82 -13.00
N ILE A 251 -3.47 -25.65 -13.10
CA ILE A 251 -4.91 -25.56 -13.34
C ILE A 251 -5.23 -26.04 -14.75
N ALA A 252 -4.46 -25.58 -15.74
CA ALA A 252 -4.58 -25.95 -17.14
C ALA A 252 -4.42 -27.45 -17.35
N THR A 253 -3.41 -28.08 -16.74
CA THR A 253 -3.22 -29.54 -16.78
C THR A 253 -4.40 -30.29 -16.17
N LYS A 254 -4.90 -29.85 -15.00
CA LYS A 254 -6.05 -30.50 -14.33
C LYS A 254 -7.34 -30.43 -15.16
N ARG A 255 -7.51 -29.34 -15.92
CA ARG A 255 -8.71 -29.08 -16.73
C ARG A 255 -8.54 -29.54 -18.19
N SER A 256 -7.40 -30.15 -18.55
CA SER A 256 -7.06 -30.51 -19.94
C SER A 256 -7.19 -29.35 -20.93
N GLN A 257 -6.81 -28.15 -20.49
CA GLN A 257 -6.90 -26.90 -21.25
C GLN A 257 -5.52 -26.26 -21.46
N LYS A 258 -5.45 -25.28 -22.38
CA LYS A 258 -4.23 -24.47 -22.54
C LYS A 258 -4.10 -23.49 -21.36
N PRO A 259 -2.87 -23.23 -20.85
CA PRO A 259 -2.64 -22.20 -19.83
C PRO A 259 -3.13 -20.83 -20.29
N LEU A 260 -3.82 -20.12 -19.40
CA LEU A 260 -4.38 -18.80 -19.72
C LEU A 260 -3.32 -17.71 -19.60
N LEU A 261 -2.39 -17.87 -18.66
CA LEU A 261 -1.30 -16.94 -18.39
C LEU A 261 -0.05 -17.33 -19.15
N THR A 262 0.28 -16.52 -20.15
CA THR A 262 1.57 -16.63 -20.84
C THR A 262 2.64 -15.82 -20.09
N GLN A 263 3.92 -16.18 -20.28
CA GLN A 263 5.04 -15.42 -19.69
C GLN A 263 5.01 -13.95 -20.11
N ARG A 264 4.64 -13.67 -21.38
CA ARG A 264 4.50 -12.33 -21.93
C ARG A 264 3.39 -11.52 -21.26
N LEU A 265 2.20 -12.12 -21.12
CA LEU A 265 1.07 -11.49 -20.44
C LEU A 265 1.41 -11.16 -18.99
N LEU A 266 1.97 -12.13 -18.26
CA LEU A 266 2.33 -11.94 -16.86
C LEU A 266 3.48 -10.93 -16.68
N SER A 267 4.46 -10.91 -17.59
CA SER A 267 5.54 -9.92 -17.63
C SER A 267 4.99 -8.51 -17.77
N ARG A 268 4.04 -8.31 -18.67
CA ARG A 268 3.36 -7.01 -18.87
C ARG A 268 2.62 -6.55 -17.62
N ILE A 269 1.79 -7.43 -17.04
CA ILE A 269 0.97 -7.10 -15.87
C ILE A 269 1.85 -6.85 -14.63
N ALA A 270 2.82 -7.73 -14.37
CA ALA A 270 3.67 -7.65 -13.19
C ALA A 270 4.76 -6.58 -13.30
N GLY A 271 5.12 -6.11 -14.50
CA GLY A 271 6.25 -5.21 -14.73
C GLY A 271 7.61 -5.87 -14.47
N VAL A 272 7.73 -7.18 -14.72
CA VAL A 272 8.94 -7.97 -14.52
C VAL A 272 9.34 -8.60 -15.86
N SER A 273 10.63 -8.71 -16.16
CA SER A 273 11.08 -9.32 -17.41
C SER A 273 10.63 -10.80 -17.54
N GLU A 274 10.25 -11.19 -18.76
CA GLU A 274 9.90 -12.57 -19.08
C GLU A 274 11.02 -13.56 -18.71
N CYS A 275 12.28 -13.15 -18.92
CA CYS A 275 13.46 -13.94 -18.57
C CYS A 275 13.51 -14.24 -17.07
N ALA A 276 13.26 -13.25 -16.20
CA ALA A 276 13.29 -13.43 -14.75
C ALA A 276 12.17 -14.38 -14.27
N ILE A 277 10.97 -14.28 -14.86
CA ILE A 277 9.87 -15.21 -14.57
C ILE A 277 10.23 -16.63 -15.00
N ARG A 278 10.82 -16.78 -16.20
CA ARG A 278 11.23 -18.09 -16.74
C ARG A 278 12.31 -18.76 -15.91
N GLU A 279 13.32 -18.00 -15.50
CA GLU A 279 14.42 -18.49 -14.67
C GLU A 279 13.90 -18.94 -13.29
N ALA A 280 13.11 -18.09 -12.62
CA ALA A 280 12.51 -18.43 -11.33
C ALA A 280 11.59 -19.66 -11.42
N TYR A 281 10.80 -19.78 -12.49
CA TYR A 281 10.00 -20.97 -12.75
C TYR A 281 10.85 -22.23 -12.93
N ALA A 282 11.90 -22.14 -13.76
CA ALA A 282 12.76 -23.26 -14.08
C ALA A 282 13.47 -23.83 -12.84
N MET A 283 13.89 -22.95 -11.93
CA MET A 283 14.66 -23.34 -10.74
C MET A 283 13.79 -23.76 -9.55
N LEU A 284 12.59 -23.19 -9.40
CA LEU A 284 11.78 -23.39 -8.19
C LEU A 284 10.59 -24.31 -8.39
N PHE A 285 9.94 -24.26 -9.56
CA PHE A 285 8.61 -24.84 -9.76
C PHE A 285 8.56 -25.92 -10.83
N ARG A 286 9.58 -26.01 -11.71
CA ARG A 286 9.60 -26.99 -12.81
C ARG A 286 9.50 -28.42 -12.31
N ASP A 287 10.28 -28.77 -11.30
CA ASP A 287 10.34 -30.15 -10.78
C ASP A 287 9.06 -30.50 -10.02
N ILE A 288 8.54 -29.55 -9.23
CA ILE A 288 7.27 -29.70 -8.50
C ILE A 288 6.10 -29.98 -9.45
N ILE A 289 6.05 -29.27 -10.59
CA ILE A 289 4.99 -29.50 -11.59
C ILE A 289 5.16 -30.83 -12.31
N ARG A 290 6.41 -31.30 -12.49
CA ARG A 290 6.70 -32.60 -13.11
C ARG A 290 6.35 -33.77 -12.18
N ASP A 291 6.65 -33.63 -10.89
CA ASP A 291 6.44 -34.64 -9.85
C ASP A 291 5.00 -34.68 -9.33
N HIS A 292 4.15 -33.73 -9.75
CA HIS A 292 2.70 -33.78 -9.59
C HIS A 292 1.99 -34.04 -10.93
N PRO A 293 2.06 -35.27 -11.49
CA PRO A 293 0.97 -35.73 -12.34
C PRO A 293 -0.22 -35.92 -11.40
N LEU A 294 -1.09 -34.91 -11.34
CA LEU A 294 -2.33 -34.95 -10.58
C LEU A 294 -3.12 -36.21 -11.00
N LYS A 295 -3.07 -37.26 -10.16
CA LYS A 295 -4.18 -38.20 -10.03
C LYS A 295 -5.35 -37.48 -9.37
#